data_AF-A0A535M0Q8-F1
#
_entry.id   AF-A0A535M0Q8-F1
#
_cell.length_a   1.000
_cell.length_b   1.000
_cell.length_c   1.000
_cell.angle_alpha   90.00
_cell.angle_beta   90.00
_cell.angle_gamma   90.00
#
_symmetry.space_group_name_H-M   'P 1'
#
loop_
_entity.id
_entity.type
_entity.pdbx_description
1 polymer ?
#
loop_
_entity_poly.entity_id
_entity_poly.type
_entity_poly.pdbx_seq_one_letter_code
_entity_poly.pdbx_strand_id
1 'polypeptide(L)'
;MSGAPLSDLNGKPILDLSGFIKVWNESFTFDFVDPSRLNVVERKSWTILPEVLRLAADHAKRVDEVRISNTMRLDEAQYETEGVWDSPNIVVKRSVLDSPRHFARVLLHEIAHASSNANHGSIPFMSAIDDLAALGAVKAIANHAGNRQQARTRSRRMRSSARKTA
;
A
#
# COMPACT_ATOMS: atom_id res chain seq x y z
N MET A 1 16.17 30.11 17.90
CA MET A 1 15.77 31.54 17.95
C MET A 1 14.47 31.66 17.16
N SER A 2 13.34 31.90 17.82
CA SER A 2 12.06 32.12 17.13
C SER A 2 12.00 33.59 16.70
N GLY A 3 12.22 33.85 15.41
CA GLY A 3 12.02 35.17 14.83
C GLY A 3 10.53 35.44 14.66
N ALA A 4 10.10 36.70 14.88
CA ALA A 4 8.70 37.09 14.68
C ALA A 4 8.25 36.75 13.23
N PRO A 5 7.01 36.26 13.04
CA PRO A 5 6.51 35.92 11.71
C PRO A 5 6.54 37.13 10.78
N LEU A 6 7.12 36.96 9.60
CA LEU A 6 7.14 37.99 8.55
C LEU A 6 5.70 38.26 8.11
N SER A 7 5.39 39.50 7.78
CA SER A 7 4.06 39.90 7.31
C SER A 7 4.17 40.59 5.94
N ASP A 8 3.15 40.41 5.11
CA ASP A 8 3.03 41.07 3.81
C ASP A 8 2.71 42.56 3.98
N LEU A 9 2.63 43.29 2.86
CA LEU A 9 2.33 44.72 2.85
C LEU A 9 0.93 45.06 3.41
N ASN A 10 0.07 44.07 3.61
CA ASN A 10 -1.27 44.19 4.19
C ASN A 10 -1.33 43.68 5.65
N GLY A 11 -0.19 43.33 6.25
CA GLY A 11 -0.11 42.81 7.62
C GLY A 11 -0.54 41.35 7.77
N LYS A 12 -0.71 40.61 6.67
CA LYS A 12 -0.99 39.16 6.74
C LYS A 12 0.32 38.38 6.92
N PRO A 13 0.36 37.32 7.74
CA PRO A 13 1.54 36.50 7.87
C PRO A 13 1.99 35.93 6.52
N ILE A 14 3.26 36.12 6.17
CA ILE A 14 3.91 35.41 5.08
C ILE A 14 4.19 34.01 5.58
N LEU A 15 3.59 33.01 4.93
CA LEU A 15 3.84 31.62 5.23
C LEU A 15 5.25 31.25 4.74
N ASP A 16 6.05 30.71 5.65
CA ASP A 16 7.20 29.92 5.22
C ASP A 16 6.72 28.59 4.60
N LEU A 17 7.67 27.80 4.11
CA LEU A 17 7.38 26.58 3.37
C LEU A 17 6.63 25.54 4.23
N SER A 18 7.00 25.43 5.50
CA SER A 18 6.34 24.57 6.48
C SER A 18 4.91 25.05 6.75
N GLY A 19 4.70 26.37 6.87
CA GLY A 19 3.40 27.00 7.01
C GLY A 19 2.50 26.78 5.80
N PHE A 20 3.06 26.84 4.58
CA PHE A 20 2.33 26.52 3.35
C PHE A 20 1.87 25.06 3.32
N ILE A 21 2.77 24.10 3.59
CA ILE A 21 2.43 22.66 3.62
C ILE A 21 1.34 22.39 4.65
N LYS A 22 1.43 23.02 5.82
CA LYS A 22 0.40 22.90 6.87
C LYS A 22 -0.96 23.41 6.39
N VAL A 23 -1.06 24.64 5.89
CA VAL A 23 -2.31 25.22 5.41
C VAL A 23 -2.88 24.45 4.21
N TRP A 24 -2.01 23.98 3.32
CA TRP A 24 -2.39 23.11 2.21
C TRP A 24 -3.02 21.81 2.72
N ASN A 25 -2.34 21.09 3.61
CA ASN A 25 -2.84 19.83 4.16
C ASN A 25 -4.10 20.00 5.04
N GLU A 26 -4.27 21.15 5.71
CA GLU A 26 -5.48 21.50 6.47
C GLU A 26 -6.70 21.77 5.58
N SER A 27 -6.49 22.30 4.37
CA SER A 27 -7.55 22.55 3.39
C SER A 27 -7.73 21.42 2.38
N PHE A 28 -6.85 20.42 2.41
CA PHE A 28 -6.82 19.32 1.47
C PHE A 28 -8.05 18.41 1.63
N THR A 29 -8.63 18.02 0.49
CA THR A 29 -9.70 17.01 0.41
C THR A 29 -9.33 15.94 -0.60
N PHE A 30 -9.53 14.68 -0.23
CA PHE A 30 -9.37 13.55 -1.15
C PHE A 30 -10.44 13.57 -2.24
N ASP A 31 -10.02 13.45 -3.50
CA ASP A 31 -10.92 13.15 -4.61
C ASP A 31 -11.02 11.62 -4.76
N PHE A 32 -11.98 10.99 -4.09
CA PHE A 32 -12.11 9.53 -4.07
C PHE A 32 -12.66 8.96 -5.37
N VAL A 33 -12.13 7.80 -5.77
CA VAL A 33 -12.51 7.08 -6.98
C VAL A 33 -13.21 5.78 -6.63
N ASP A 34 -14.40 5.58 -7.19
CA ASP A 34 -15.11 4.29 -7.12
C ASP A 34 -14.33 3.22 -7.93
N PRO A 35 -13.97 2.06 -7.31
CA PRO A 35 -13.33 0.94 -7.99
C PRO A 35 -14.04 0.45 -9.27
N SER A 36 -15.35 0.71 -9.42
CA SER A 36 -16.10 0.41 -10.64
C SER A 36 -15.54 1.15 -11.87
N ARG A 37 -14.99 2.35 -11.67
CA ARG A 37 -14.47 3.26 -12.72
C ARG A 37 -13.01 3.00 -13.13
N LEU A 38 -12.38 1.96 -12.57
CA LEU A 38 -11.00 1.60 -12.90
C LEU A 38 -10.88 1.03 -14.31
N ASN A 39 -9.80 1.39 -15.00
CA ASN A 39 -9.43 0.77 -16.26
C ASN A 39 -8.91 -0.66 -16.05
N VAL A 40 -8.60 -1.38 -17.13
CA VAL A 40 -8.18 -2.79 -17.06
C VAL A 40 -6.87 -2.99 -16.28
N VAL A 41 -5.89 -2.10 -16.45
CA VAL A 41 -4.60 -2.17 -15.75
C VAL A 41 -4.80 -1.89 -14.26
N GLU A 42 -5.53 -0.82 -13.96
CA GLU A 42 -5.83 -0.41 -12.59
C GLU A 42 -6.61 -1.51 -11.84
N ARG A 43 -7.62 -2.09 -12.50
CA ARG A 43 -8.43 -3.17 -11.94
C ARG A 43 -7.60 -4.42 -11.68
N LYS A 44 -6.67 -4.77 -12.58
CA LYS A 44 -5.74 -5.88 -12.35
C LYS A 44 -4.90 -5.66 -11.09
N SER A 45 -4.40 -4.44 -10.89
CA SER A 45 -3.68 -4.08 -9.67
C SER A 45 -4.61 -4.10 -8.46
N TRP A 46 -5.83 -3.56 -8.54
CA TRP A 46 -6.77 -3.53 -7.43
C TRP A 46 -7.22 -4.92 -6.97
N THR A 47 -7.35 -5.88 -7.88
CA THR A 47 -7.86 -7.23 -7.56
C THR A 47 -7.00 -8.01 -6.57
N ILE A 48 -5.73 -7.65 -6.35
CA ILE A 48 -4.89 -8.34 -5.36
C ILE A 48 -5.14 -7.87 -3.92
N LEU A 49 -5.89 -6.77 -3.72
CA LEU A 49 -6.12 -6.16 -2.40
C LEU A 49 -6.58 -7.18 -1.33
N PRO A 50 -7.61 -8.02 -1.56
CA PRO A 50 -8.07 -8.96 -0.53
C PRO A 50 -6.99 -9.96 -0.13
N GLU A 51 -6.19 -10.43 -1.09
CA GLU A 51 -5.12 -11.38 -0.83
C GLU A 51 -3.95 -10.74 -0.10
N VAL A 52 -3.60 -9.47 -0.41
CA VAL A 52 -2.56 -8.72 0.31
C VAL A 52 -2.98 -8.49 1.75
N LEU A 53 -4.22 -8.04 2.02
CA LEU A 53 -4.73 -7.88 3.38
C LEU A 53 -4.73 -9.21 4.15
N ARG A 54 -5.16 -10.30 3.51
CA ARG A 54 -5.16 -11.63 4.11
C ARG A 54 -3.73 -12.11 4.44
N LEU A 55 -2.74 -11.77 3.62
CA LEU A 55 -1.33 -12.10 3.88
C LEU A 55 -0.71 -11.27 4.98
N ALA A 56 -1.10 -9.99 5.08
CA ALA A 56 -0.66 -9.10 6.14
C ALA A 56 -1.19 -9.51 7.53
N ALA A 57 -2.26 -10.30 7.59
CA ALA A 57 -2.79 -10.89 8.83
C ALA A 57 -2.99 -9.83 9.92
N ASP A 58 -2.43 -10.04 11.11
CA ASP A 58 -2.60 -9.16 12.27
C ASP A 58 -2.07 -7.74 12.03
N HIS A 59 -1.15 -7.53 11.08
CA HIS A 59 -0.70 -6.19 10.71
C HIS A 59 -1.83 -5.35 10.10
N ALA A 60 -2.75 -5.98 9.37
CA ALA A 60 -3.88 -5.29 8.75
C ALA A 60 -5.09 -5.15 9.68
N LYS A 61 -5.04 -5.61 10.94
CA LYS A 61 -6.24 -5.66 11.81
C LYS A 61 -6.89 -4.30 12.06
N ARG A 62 -6.10 -3.22 11.99
CA ARG A 62 -6.56 -1.85 12.23
C ARG A 62 -7.15 -1.20 10.98
N VAL A 63 -6.98 -1.82 9.81
CA VAL A 63 -7.40 -1.27 8.52
C VAL A 63 -8.86 -1.65 8.28
N ASP A 64 -9.75 -0.67 8.29
CA ASP A 64 -11.17 -0.87 8.00
C ASP A 64 -11.43 -0.92 6.49
N GLU A 65 -10.84 0.01 5.74
CA GLU A 65 -11.03 0.13 4.30
C GLU A 65 -9.75 0.61 3.60
N VAL A 66 -9.58 0.19 2.34
CA VAL A 66 -8.61 0.80 1.43
C VAL A 66 -9.36 1.56 0.35
N ARG A 67 -9.04 2.85 0.19
CA ARG A 67 -9.68 3.78 -0.74
C ARG A 67 -8.70 4.27 -1.79
N ILE A 68 -9.21 4.64 -2.96
CA ILE A 68 -8.42 5.16 -4.08
C ILE A 68 -8.72 6.64 -4.22
N SER A 69 -7.69 7.49 -4.37
CA SER A 69 -7.87 8.92 -4.63
C SER A 69 -7.05 9.42 -5.82
N ASN A 70 -7.59 10.40 -6.56
CA ASN A 70 -6.83 11.10 -7.59
C ASN A 70 -5.87 12.14 -7.01
N THR A 71 -6.13 12.62 -5.80
CA THR A 71 -5.34 13.65 -5.11
C THR A 71 -4.77 13.09 -3.81
N MET A 72 -3.56 13.51 -3.43
CA MET A 72 -2.97 13.14 -2.15
C MET A 72 -2.34 14.35 -1.45
N ARG A 73 -2.12 14.21 -0.14
CA ARG A 73 -1.42 15.20 0.69
C ARG A 73 0.04 15.33 0.25
N LEU A 74 0.63 16.50 0.51
CA LEU A 74 2.07 16.69 0.38
C LEU A 74 2.76 16.11 1.62
N ASP A 75 3.86 15.39 1.41
CA ASP A 75 4.76 15.01 2.49
C ASP A 75 5.63 16.19 2.95
N GLU A 76 6.47 15.95 3.97
CA GLU A 76 7.38 16.97 4.53
C GLU A 76 8.44 17.44 3.52
N ALA A 77 8.69 16.66 2.47
CA ALA A 77 9.61 16.96 1.39
C ALA A 77 8.91 17.55 0.14
N GLN A 78 7.62 17.90 0.25
CA GLN A 78 6.77 18.48 -0.81
C GLN A 78 6.45 17.53 -1.97
N TYR A 79 6.65 16.23 -1.79
CA TYR A 79 6.20 15.25 -2.75
C TYR A 79 4.80 14.79 -2.37
N GLU A 80 3.93 14.72 -3.38
CA GLU A 80 2.61 14.14 -3.21
C GLU A 80 2.78 12.66 -2.84
N THR A 81 2.29 12.25 -1.66
CA THR A 81 2.47 10.87 -1.20
C THR A 81 1.72 9.88 -2.10
N GLU A 82 2.29 8.69 -2.27
CA GLU A 82 1.66 7.60 -3.04
C GLU A 82 0.59 6.85 -2.23
N GLY A 83 0.67 6.92 -0.90
CA GLY A 83 -0.26 6.32 0.04
C GLY A 83 -0.26 7.06 1.38
N VAL A 84 -1.31 6.86 2.17
CA VAL A 84 -1.35 7.32 3.56
C VAL A 84 -2.24 6.42 4.40
N TRP A 85 -1.74 6.05 5.57
CA TRP A 85 -2.52 5.58 6.69
C TRP A 85 -3.32 6.74 7.30
N ASP A 86 -4.57 6.89 6.88
CA ASP A 86 -5.55 7.89 7.38
C ASP A 86 -6.57 7.17 8.26
N SER A 87 -6.11 6.81 9.47
CA SER A 87 -6.82 5.92 10.40
C SER A 87 -8.34 6.20 10.48
N PRO A 88 -9.20 5.17 10.37
CA PRO A 88 -8.87 3.75 10.28
C PRO A 88 -8.68 3.22 8.84
N ASN A 89 -8.50 4.10 7.85
CA ASN A 89 -8.45 3.71 6.45
C ASN A 89 -7.04 3.87 5.86
N ILE A 90 -6.78 3.15 4.79
CA ILE A 90 -5.64 3.44 3.91
C ILE A 90 -6.18 4.16 2.68
N VAL A 91 -5.54 5.26 2.29
CA VAL A 91 -5.81 5.91 1.01
C VAL A 91 -4.59 5.72 0.12
N VAL A 92 -4.79 5.24 -1.11
CA VAL A 92 -3.74 5.11 -2.12
C VAL A 92 -4.01 6.03 -3.30
N LYS A 93 -2.94 6.59 -3.88
CA LYS A 93 -3.04 7.38 -5.11
C LYS A 93 -3.39 6.47 -6.28
N ARG A 94 -4.36 6.87 -7.11
CA ARG A 94 -4.80 6.09 -8.28
C ARG A 94 -3.64 5.68 -9.20
N SER A 95 -2.62 6.54 -9.35
CA SER A 95 -1.46 6.27 -10.19
C SER A 95 -0.62 5.07 -9.74
N VAL A 96 -0.71 4.63 -8.48
CA VAL A 96 0.01 3.43 -8.00
C VAL A 96 -0.61 2.12 -8.48
N LEU A 97 -1.79 2.20 -9.10
CA LEU A 97 -2.47 1.05 -9.72
C LEU A 97 -1.92 0.74 -11.13
N ASP A 98 -0.84 1.39 -11.55
CA ASP A 98 -0.12 1.13 -12.80
C ASP A 98 0.43 -0.31 -12.89
N SER A 99 0.73 -0.94 -11.76
CA SER A 99 1.10 -2.35 -11.69
C SER A 99 0.75 -3.00 -10.34
N PRO A 100 0.48 -4.33 -10.31
CA PRO A 100 0.23 -5.05 -9.06
C PRO A 100 1.39 -4.95 -8.06
N ARG A 101 2.64 -4.91 -8.56
CA ARG A 101 3.83 -4.78 -7.71
C ARG A 101 3.91 -3.40 -7.04
N HIS A 102 3.63 -2.33 -7.79
CA HIS A 102 3.66 -0.99 -7.25
C HIS A 102 2.57 -0.80 -6.20
N PHE A 103 1.32 -1.18 -6.53
CA PHE A 103 0.21 -1.16 -5.58
C PHE A 103 0.51 -1.95 -4.31
N ALA A 104 1.02 -3.19 -4.43
CA ALA A 104 1.37 -4.00 -3.26
C ALA A 104 2.45 -3.34 -2.39
N ARG A 105 3.47 -2.73 -3.00
CA ARG A 105 4.53 -2.02 -2.27
C ARG A 105 3.95 -0.90 -1.41
N VAL A 106 3.11 -0.05 -2.01
CA VAL A 106 2.49 1.09 -1.32
C VAL A 106 1.51 0.60 -0.25
N LEU A 107 0.68 -0.39 -0.56
CA LEU A 107 -0.28 -0.94 0.41
C LEU A 107 0.42 -1.56 1.63
N LEU A 108 1.48 -2.36 1.44
CA LEU A 108 2.23 -2.94 2.56
C LEU A 108 2.93 -1.87 3.41
N HIS A 109 3.39 -0.79 2.78
CA HIS A 109 3.98 0.36 3.45
C HIS A 109 2.97 1.03 4.41
N GLU A 110 1.76 1.31 3.94
CA GLU A 110 0.72 1.89 4.79
C GLU A 110 0.20 0.93 5.87
N ILE A 111 0.17 -0.38 5.59
CA ILE A 111 -0.12 -1.40 6.61
C ILE A 111 0.95 -1.38 7.70
N ALA A 112 2.23 -1.19 7.38
CA ALA A 112 3.28 -1.09 8.39
C ALA A 112 3.11 0.14 9.29
N HIS A 113 2.68 1.28 8.74
CA HIS A 113 2.26 2.43 9.56
C HIS A 113 1.08 2.08 10.46
N ALA A 114 0.05 1.44 9.92
CA ALA A 114 -1.12 1.04 10.67
C ALA A 114 -0.77 0.08 11.83
N SER A 115 0.09 -0.92 11.59
CA SER A 115 0.43 -1.93 12.60
C SER A 115 1.40 -1.41 13.66
N SER A 116 2.39 -0.61 13.28
CA SER A 116 3.44 -0.13 14.19
C SER A 116 3.07 1.16 14.93
N ASN A 117 2.11 1.93 14.40
CA ASN A 117 1.79 3.28 14.85
C ASN A 117 3.02 4.21 14.87
N ALA A 118 3.98 3.97 13.97
CA ALA A 118 5.27 4.63 13.95
C ALA A 118 5.53 5.34 12.62
N ASN A 119 6.37 6.37 12.69
CA ASN A 119 6.77 7.16 11.52
C ASN A 119 7.75 6.40 10.63
N HIS A 120 7.88 6.87 9.39
CA HIS A 120 8.85 6.39 8.41
C HIS A 120 10.27 6.29 9.00
N GLY A 121 10.99 5.23 8.66
CA GLY A 121 12.40 5.03 9.06
C GLY A 121 12.62 4.72 10.54
N SER A 122 11.56 4.68 11.36
CA SER A 122 11.68 4.26 12.76
C SER A 122 11.88 2.74 12.87
N ILE A 123 12.55 2.28 13.94
CA ILE A 123 12.78 0.84 14.18
C ILE A 123 11.46 0.04 14.19
N PRO A 124 10.38 0.48 14.88
CA PRO A 124 9.11 -0.26 14.84
C PRO A 124 8.49 -0.35 13.44
N PHE A 125 8.61 0.72 12.64
CA PHE A 125 8.15 0.72 11.26
C PHE A 125 8.94 -0.26 10.40
N MET A 126 10.28 -0.22 10.47
CA MET A 126 11.13 -1.14 9.71
C MET A 126 10.89 -2.60 10.09
N SER A 127 10.74 -2.89 11.39
CA SER A 127 10.41 -4.24 11.88
C SER A 127 9.08 -4.75 11.29
N ALA A 128 8.06 -3.89 11.19
CA ALA A 128 6.79 -4.26 10.58
C ALA A 128 6.91 -4.56 9.07
N ILE A 129 7.75 -3.81 8.35
CA ILE A 129 8.05 -4.09 6.93
C ILE A 129 8.77 -5.43 6.78
N ASP A 130 9.76 -5.71 7.62
CA ASP A 130 10.52 -6.97 7.60
C ASP A 130 9.60 -8.17 7.87
N ASP A 131 8.70 -8.06 8.86
CA ASP A 131 7.73 -9.11 9.17
C ASP A 131 6.74 -9.34 8.01
N LEU A 132 6.20 -8.28 7.41
CA LEU A 132 5.35 -8.37 6.21
C LEU A 132 6.07 -9.04 5.04
N ALA A 133 7.34 -8.70 4.82
CA ALA A 133 8.17 -9.34 3.79
C ALA A 133 8.40 -10.83 4.09
N ALA A 134 8.64 -11.19 5.35
CA ALA A 134 8.81 -12.57 5.79
C ALA A 134 7.53 -13.40 5.57
N LEU A 135 6.35 -12.87 5.91
CA LEU A 135 5.05 -13.50 5.64
C LEU A 135 4.86 -13.79 4.15
N GLY A 136 5.18 -12.80 3.30
CA GLY A 136 5.15 -12.95 1.84
C GLY A 136 6.09 -14.04 1.33
N ALA A 137 7.32 -14.08 1.83
CA ALA A 137 8.32 -15.07 1.45
C ALA A 137 7.89 -16.51 1.84
N VAL A 138 7.44 -16.71 3.07
CA VAL A 138 6.96 -18.02 3.57
C VAL A 138 5.78 -18.51 2.74
N LYS A 139 4.81 -17.64 2.43
CA LYS A 139 3.67 -18.01 1.57
C LYS A 139 4.12 -18.39 0.17
N ALA A 140 5.03 -17.62 -0.44
CA ALA A 140 5.52 -17.88 -1.79
C ALA A 140 6.23 -19.25 -1.89
N ILE A 141 7.07 -19.60 -0.90
CA ILE A 141 7.74 -20.90 -0.82
C ILE A 141 6.72 -22.03 -0.70
N ALA A 142 5.72 -21.90 0.18
CA ALA A 142 4.68 -22.91 0.36
C ALA A 142 3.87 -23.16 -0.92
N ASN A 143 3.46 -22.09 -1.62
CA ASN A 143 2.74 -22.19 -2.88
C ASN A 143 3.59 -22.88 -3.97
N HIS A 144 4.88 -22.55 -4.05
CA HIS A 144 5.79 -23.16 -5.01
C HIS A 144 6.02 -24.67 -4.75
N ALA A 145 6.12 -25.06 -3.47
CA ALA A 145 6.20 -26.48 -3.09
C ALA A 145 4.91 -27.25 -3.47
N GLY A 146 3.74 -26.68 -3.19
CA GLY A 146 2.44 -27.27 -3.56
C GLY A 146 2.29 -27.48 -5.07
N ASN A 147 2.67 -26.48 -5.88
CA ASN A 147 2.62 -26.57 -7.34
C ASN A 147 3.53 -27.69 -7.88
N ARG A 148 4.74 -27.83 -7.34
CA ARG A 148 5.66 -28.92 -7.72
C ARG A 148 5.09 -30.30 -7.40
N GLN A 149 4.43 -30.44 -6.26
CA GLN A 149 3.82 -31.72 -5.86
C GLN A 149 2.63 -32.08 -6.75
N GLN A 150 1.76 -31.12 -7.08
CA GLN A 150 0.65 -31.34 -8.02
C GLN A 150 1.12 -31.74 -9.42
N ALA A 151 2.17 -31.08 -9.94
CA ALA A 151 2.75 -31.41 -11.25
C ALA A 151 3.31 -32.85 -11.28
N ARG A 152 4.02 -33.27 -10.20
CA ARG A 152 4.53 -34.64 -10.06
C ARG A 152 3.42 -35.70 -10.03
N THR A 153 2.34 -35.43 -9.30
CA THR A 153 1.19 -36.36 -9.19
C THR A 153 0.45 -36.50 -10.51
N ARG A 154 0.25 -35.42 -11.27
CA ARG A 154 -0.36 -35.45 -12.61
C ARG A 154 0.47 -36.28 -13.59
N SER A 155 1.79 -36.08 -13.61
CA SER A 155 2.71 -36.84 -14.49
C SER A 155 2.70 -38.35 -14.18
N ARG A 156 2.70 -38.73 -12.90
CA ARG A 156 2.55 -40.14 -12.49
C ARG A 156 1.22 -40.77 -12.93
N ARG A 157 0.12 -40.03 -12.81
CA ARG A 157 -1.23 -40.50 -13.18
C ARG A 157 -1.40 -40.66 -14.70
N MET A 158 -0.79 -39.81 -15.52
CA MET A 158 -0.79 -39.98 -16.99
C MET A 158 0.02 -41.21 -17.41
N ARG A 159 1.20 -41.43 -16.80
CA ARG A 159 2.04 -42.61 -17.10
C ARG A 159 1.38 -43.93 -16.70
N SER A 160 0.63 -43.97 -15.58
CA SER A 160 -0.10 -45.18 -15.18
C SER A 160 -1.32 -45.45 -16.05
N SER A 161 -1.97 -44.41 -16.60
CA SER A 161 -3.08 -44.54 -17.56
C SER A 161 -2.61 -45.06 -18.92
N ALA A 162 -1.48 -44.57 -19.42
CA ALA A 162 -0.88 -45.03 -20.68
C ALA A 162 -0.42 -46.49 -20.63
N ARG A 163 -0.02 -46.99 -19.45
CA ARG A 163 0.42 -48.38 -19.25
C ARG A 163 -0.72 -49.39 -19.09
N LYS A 164 -1.96 -48.92 -18.88
CA LYS A 164 -3.17 -49.76 -18.77
C LYS A 164 -3.93 -49.91 -20.09
N THR A 165 -3.53 -49.17 -21.12
CA THR A 165 -4.19 -49.11 -22.44
C THR A 165 -3.35 -49.72 -23.56
N ALA A 166 -2.21 -50.32 -23.21
CA ALA A 166 -1.35 -51.14 -24.06
C ALA A 166 -1.33 -52.56 -23.51
#